data_AF-A0A355WJM3-F1
#
_entry.id   AF-A0A355WJM3-F1
#
_cell.length_a   1.000
_cell.length_b   1.000
_cell.length_c   1.000
_cell.angle_alpha   90.00
_cell.angle_beta   90.00
_cell.angle_gamma   90.00
#
_symmetry.space_group_name_H-M   'P 1'
#
loop_
_entity.id
_entity.type
_entity.pdbx_description
1 polymer ?
#
loop_
_entity_poly.entity_id
_entity_poly.type
_entity_poly.pdbx_seq_one_letter_code
_entity_poly.pdbx_strand_id
1 'polypeptide(L)'
;MKQSIVYALAAVTLAVPALADHHMSNTAEHDKMHKAHQARLAQILADPARANDAKRDIYRHPAETLEFFRVHPDHVVGEYAPGGEWVSRILGRYINENGT
;
A
#
# COMPACT_ATOMS: atom_id res chain seq x y z
N MET A 1 48.20 28.18 -28.15
CA MET A 1 48.40 26.71 -28.07
C MET A 1 48.86 26.37 -26.66
N LYS A 2 48.40 25.23 -26.09
CA LYS A 2 48.45 24.76 -24.67
C LYS A 2 47.20 25.23 -23.88
N GLN A 3 46.09 24.50 -23.73
CA GLN A 3 45.83 23.06 -23.53
C GLN A 3 46.59 22.48 -22.33
N SER A 4 46.14 22.83 -21.14
CA SER A 4 46.39 22.20 -19.83
C SER A 4 45.46 22.96 -18.88
N ILE A 5 44.32 22.42 -18.45
CA ILE A 5 44.22 21.63 -17.22
C ILE A 5 42.89 20.86 -17.32
N VAL A 6 43.00 19.58 -17.66
CA VAL A 6 42.05 18.54 -17.24
C VAL A 6 42.74 17.86 -16.06
N TYR A 7 41.97 17.27 -15.14
CA TYR A 7 42.38 16.47 -13.98
C TYR A 7 42.54 17.22 -12.65
N ALA A 8 41.43 17.63 -12.03
CA ALA A 8 41.29 17.62 -10.56
C ALA A 8 39.83 17.82 -10.11
N LEU A 9 38.90 16.95 -10.52
CA LEU A 9 37.60 16.85 -9.83
C LEU A 9 36.93 15.49 -10.02
N ALA A 10 37.64 14.41 -9.69
CA ALA A 10 37.13 13.04 -9.83
C ALA A 10 37.03 12.28 -8.48
N ALA A 11 36.81 12.98 -7.36
CA ALA A 11 36.86 12.35 -6.04
C ALA A 11 35.79 12.81 -5.02
N VAL A 12 34.64 13.34 -5.46
CA VAL A 12 33.54 13.72 -4.54
C VAL A 12 32.17 13.28 -5.08
N THR A 13 32.01 12.04 -5.54
CA THR A 13 30.68 11.50 -5.90
C THR A 13 30.36 10.14 -5.29
N LEU A 14 31.27 9.51 -4.55
CA LEU A 14 31.05 8.16 -3.99
C LEU A 14 30.43 8.12 -2.58
N ALA A 15 30.11 9.26 -1.95
CA ALA A 15 29.57 9.29 -0.58
C ALA A 15 28.04 9.43 -0.50
N VAL A 16 27.34 9.65 -1.61
CA VAL A 16 25.88 9.87 -1.63
C VAL A 16 25.05 8.65 -1.14
N PRO A 17 25.44 7.38 -1.37
CA PRO A 17 24.62 6.25 -0.92
C PRO A 17 24.51 6.11 0.61
N ALA A 18 25.48 6.65 1.37
CA ALA A 18 25.56 6.47 2.82
C ALA A 18 24.66 7.41 3.63
N LEU A 19 24.05 8.42 3.00
CA LEU A 19 23.10 9.36 3.61
C LEU A 19 21.64 9.08 3.20
N ALA A 20 21.38 7.97 2.52
CA ALA A 20 20.02 7.55 2.21
C ALA A 20 19.36 6.88 3.44
N ASP A 21 19.11 7.65 4.49
CA ASP A 21 18.15 7.29 5.57
C ASP A 21 16.69 7.37 5.06
N HIS A 22 16.41 6.89 3.84
CA HIS A 22 15.14 7.11 3.15
C HIS A 22 14.10 5.98 3.35
N HIS A 23 14.36 5.00 4.23
CA HIS A 23 13.43 3.88 4.47
C HIS A 23 13.16 3.58 5.96
N MET A 24 13.52 4.48 6.88
CA MET A 24 13.08 4.35 8.28
C MET A 24 11.82 5.18 8.47
N SER A 25 10.69 4.69 7.93
CA SER A 25 9.39 5.12 8.43
C SER A 25 9.36 4.86 9.93
N ASN A 26 8.89 5.82 10.73
CA ASN A 26 8.70 5.64 12.16
C ASN A 26 7.85 4.39 12.40
N THR A 27 8.46 3.33 12.95
CA THR A 27 7.81 2.02 13.13
C THR A 27 6.51 2.13 13.92
N ALA A 28 6.45 3.02 14.92
CA ALA A 28 5.25 3.23 15.71
C ALA A 28 4.10 3.85 14.91
N GLU A 29 4.39 4.82 14.05
CA GLU A 29 3.37 5.43 13.18
C GLU A 29 2.92 4.46 12.09
N HIS A 30 3.85 3.68 11.53
CA HIS A 30 3.54 2.63 10.58
C HIS A 30 2.63 1.56 11.20
N ASP A 31 2.91 1.08 12.41
CA ASP A 31 2.07 0.10 13.09
C ASP A 31 0.68 0.64 13.44
N LYS A 32 0.62 1.92 13.83
CA LYS A 32 -0.64 2.62 14.09
C LYS A 32 -1.49 2.71 12.82
N MET A 33 -0.89 3.04 11.68
CA MET A 33 -1.54 3.04 10.38
C MET A 33 -2.08 1.65 10.03
N HIS A 34 -1.28 0.59 10.16
CA HIS A 34 -1.74 -0.79 9.91
C HIS A 34 -2.93 -1.19 10.76
N LYS A 35 -2.89 -0.90 12.06
CA LYS A 35 -4.03 -1.15 12.97
C LYS A 35 -5.28 -0.39 12.54
N ALA A 36 -5.13 0.86 12.11
CA ALA A 36 -6.26 1.65 11.63
C ALA A 36 -6.88 1.06 10.35
N HIS A 37 -6.04 0.61 9.42
CA HIS A 37 -6.48 -0.04 8.17
C HIS A 37 -7.20 -1.36 8.45
N GLN A 38 -6.65 -2.22 9.32
CA GLN A 38 -7.28 -3.47 9.74
C GLN A 38 -8.61 -3.24 10.47
N ALA A 39 -8.69 -2.23 11.34
CA ALA A 39 -9.93 -1.88 12.03
C ALA A 39 -11.01 -1.40 11.04
N ARG A 40 -10.63 -0.57 10.05
CA ARG A 40 -11.53 -0.14 8.96
C ARG A 40 -12.02 -1.34 8.16
N LEU A 41 -11.13 -2.25 7.76
CA LEU A 41 -11.50 -3.44 7.00
C LEU A 41 -12.45 -4.34 7.82
N ALA A 42 -12.14 -4.59 9.09
CA ALA A 42 -12.99 -5.38 9.98
C ALA A 42 -14.41 -4.81 10.09
N GLN A 43 -14.56 -3.48 10.20
CA GLN A 43 -15.87 -2.82 10.19
C GLN A 43 -16.63 -3.07 8.88
N ILE A 44 -15.95 -2.97 7.72
CA ILE A 44 -16.55 -3.24 6.41
C ILE A 44 -16.98 -4.71 6.28
N LEU A 45 -16.16 -5.66 6.77
CA LEU A 45 -16.50 -7.09 6.72
C LEU A 45 -17.67 -7.45 7.65
N ALA A 46 -17.81 -6.74 8.77
CA ALA A 46 -18.89 -6.94 9.73
C ALA A 46 -20.22 -6.24 9.36
N ASP A 47 -20.24 -5.42 8.30
CA ASP A 47 -21.43 -4.68 7.88
C ASP A 47 -22.61 -5.63 7.53
N PRO A 48 -23.77 -5.54 8.21
CA PRO A 48 -24.93 -6.37 7.93
C PRO A 48 -25.43 -6.28 6.49
N ALA A 49 -25.19 -5.17 5.78
CA ALA A 49 -25.52 -5.02 4.36
C ALA A 49 -24.80 -6.05 3.48
N ARG A 50 -23.71 -6.65 3.97
CA ARG A 50 -22.96 -7.71 3.31
C ARG A 50 -23.44 -9.13 3.65
N ALA A 51 -24.56 -9.32 4.34
CA ALA A 51 -25.00 -10.65 4.80
C ALA A 51 -25.00 -11.75 3.70
N ASN A 52 -25.27 -11.40 2.44
CA ASN A 52 -25.18 -12.33 1.32
C ASN A 52 -23.73 -12.62 0.86
N ASP A 53 -22.88 -11.60 0.83
CA ASP A 53 -21.46 -11.74 0.48
C ASP A 53 -20.67 -12.46 1.57
N ALA A 54 -20.94 -12.14 2.83
CA ALA A 54 -20.27 -12.66 4.02
C ALA A 54 -20.29 -14.20 4.10
N LYS A 55 -21.32 -14.84 3.54
CA LYS A 55 -21.43 -16.31 3.43
C LYS A 55 -20.25 -16.92 2.67
N ARG A 56 -19.57 -16.14 1.82
CA ARG A 56 -18.45 -16.60 0.99
C ARG A 56 -17.09 -16.26 1.61
N ASP A 57 -17.05 -15.42 2.65
CA ASP A 57 -15.81 -14.95 3.26
C ASP A 57 -15.00 -16.12 3.86
N ILE A 58 -15.66 -17.17 4.35
CA ILE A 58 -15.01 -18.40 4.83
C ILE A 58 -14.16 -19.13 3.78
N TYR A 59 -14.41 -18.88 2.49
CA TYR A 59 -13.64 -19.48 1.39
C TYR A 59 -12.70 -18.49 0.73
N ARG A 60 -12.89 -17.19 0.97
CA ARG A 60 -12.15 -16.11 0.30
C ARG A 60 -11.21 -15.34 1.20
N HIS A 61 -11.36 -15.45 2.52
CA HIS A 61 -10.48 -14.82 3.50
C HIS A 61 -10.13 -13.37 3.15
N PRO A 62 -11.13 -12.47 3.02
CA PRO A 62 -10.90 -11.11 2.53
C PRO A 62 -9.89 -10.33 3.38
N ALA A 63 -9.95 -10.47 4.71
CA ALA A 63 -9.05 -9.76 5.60
C ALA A 63 -7.59 -10.19 5.35
N GLU A 64 -7.37 -11.50 5.37
CA GLU A 64 -6.06 -12.11 5.20
C GLU A 64 -5.50 -11.88 3.79
N THR A 65 -6.37 -11.88 2.78
CA THR A 65 -5.99 -11.62 1.39
C THR A 65 -5.54 -10.17 1.21
N LEU A 66 -6.32 -9.19 1.68
CA LEU A 66 -5.97 -7.77 1.57
C LEU A 66 -4.71 -7.44 2.39
N GLU A 67 -4.55 -8.07 3.56
CA GLU A 67 -3.35 -7.97 4.40
C GLU A 67 -2.12 -8.56 3.69
N PHE A 68 -2.23 -9.75 3.10
CA PHE A 68 -1.13 -10.41 2.39
C PHE A 68 -0.60 -9.55 1.25
N PHE A 69 -1.49 -8.93 0.48
CA PHE A 69 -1.13 -8.00 -0.59
C PHE A 69 -0.77 -6.60 -0.09
N ARG A 70 -0.91 -6.34 1.21
CA ARG A 70 -0.70 -5.02 1.84
C ARG A 70 -1.49 -3.93 1.13
N VAL A 71 -2.75 -4.22 0.80
CA VAL A 71 -3.65 -3.23 0.20
C VAL A 71 -4.02 -2.19 1.26
N HIS A 72 -3.69 -0.94 1.01
CA HIS A 72 -4.01 0.17 1.89
C HIS A 72 -5.10 1.07 1.29
N PRO A 73 -5.86 1.81 2.12
CA PRO A 73 -6.90 2.72 1.65
C PRO A 73 -6.44 3.83 0.71
N ASP A 74 -5.16 4.19 0.71
CA ASP A 74 -4.56 5.24 -0.11
C ASP A 74 -3.97 4.71 -1.44
N HIS A 75 -4.04 3.41 -1.70
CA HIS A 75 -3.61 2.83 -2.97
C HIS A 75 -4.63 3.06 -4.08
N VAL A 76 -4.14 3.17 -5.32
CA VAL A 76 -4.95 3.03 -6.53
C VAL A 76 -5.00 1.54 -6.89
N VAL A 77 -6.19 0.94 -6.90
CA VAL A 77 -6.37 -0.50 -7.10
C VAL A 77 -7.18 -0.78 -8.36
N GLY A 78 -6.58 -1.48 -9.32
CA GLY A 78 -7.27 -1.93 -10.52
C GLY A 78 -7.81 -3.35 -10.37
N GLU A 79 -9.11 -3.55 -10.63
CA GLU A 79 -9.72 -4.87 -10.77
C GLU A 79 -9.79 -5.29 -12.25
N TYR A 80 -8.99 -6.29 -12.64
CA TYR A 80 -8.95 -6.75 -14.02
C TYR A 80 -10.24 -7.47 -14.48
N ALA A 81 -10.85 -8.23 -13.58
CA ALA A 81 -12.04 -9.03 -13.87
C ALA A 81 -13.01 -9.05 -12.66
N PRO A 82 -13.84 -8.01 -12.49
CA PRO A 82 -14.60 -7.81 -11.24
C PRO A 82 -15.77 -8.80 -11.05
N GLY A 83 -16.29 -9.38 -12.14
CA GLY A 83 -17.11 -10.59 -12.12
C GLY A 83 -18.35 -10.49 -11.21
N GLY A 84 -18.44 -11.34 -10.19
CA GLY A 84 -19.55 -11.31 -9.21
C GLY A 84 -19.51 -10.14 -8.22
N GLU A 85 -18.61 -9.17 -8.44
CA GLU A 85 -18.48 -7.89 -7.73
C GLU A 85 -18.26 -8.02 -6.20
N TRP A 86 -17.88 -9.22 -5.74
CA TRP A 86 -17.70 -9.48 -4.31
C TRP A 86 -16.50 -8.71 -3.77
N VAL A 87 -15.38 -8.66 -4.49
CA VAL A 87 -14.18 -7.89 -4.10
C VAL A 87 -14.45 -6.40 -4.29
N SER A 88 -15.09 -6.03 -5.41
CA SER A 88 -15.44 -4.65 -5.79
C SER A 88 -16.27 -3.97 -4.70
N ARG A 89 -17.22 -4.68 -4.09
CA ARG A 89 -18.02 -4.16 -2.97
C ARG A 89 -17.23 -3.97 -1.67
N ILE A 90 -16.11 -4.69 -1.49
CA ILE A 90 -15.16 -4.44 -0.39
C ILE A 90 -14.30 -3.24 -0.72
N LEU A 91 -13.65 -3.24 -1.88
CA LEU A 91 -12.71 -2.21 -2.30
C LEU A 91 -13.37 -0.83 -2.41
N GLY A 92 -14.57 -0.75 -2.96
CA GLY A 92 -15.33 0.51 -3.07
C GLY A 92 -15.71 1.14 -1.73
N ARG A 93 -15.56 0.43 -0.61
CA ARG A 93 -15.71 0.95 0.76
C ARG A 93 -14.37 1.12 1.46
N TYR A 94 -13.39 0.30 1.12
CA TYR A 94 -12.10 0.25 1.77
C TYR A 94 -11.15 1.35 1.29
N ILE A 95 -11.08 1.57 -0.04
CA ILE A 95 -10.22 2.56 -0.68
C ILE A 95 -10.82 3.97 -0.52
N ASN A 96 -9.96 4.96 -0.26
CA ASN A 96 -10.34 6.35 -0.08
C ASN A 96 -10.59 7.05 -1.42
N GLU A 97 -11.15 8.26 -1.37
CA GLU A 97 -11.49 9.10 -2.53
C GLU A 97 -10.28 9.39 -3.44
N ASN A 98 -9.07 9.38 -2.87
CA ASN A 98 -7.82 9.62 -3.60
C ASN A 98 -7.26 8.35 -4.28
N GLY A 99 -7.84 7.17 -4.02
CA GLY A 99 -7.41 5.87 -4.55
C GLY A 99 -8.21 5.39 -5.76
N THR A 100 -8.77 6.33 -6.55
CA THR A 100 -9.49 6.07 -7.81
C THR A 100 -8.62 6.32 -9.02
#